data_AF-A0A268TA16-F1
#
_entry.id   AF-A0A268TA16-F1
#
_cell.length_a   1.000
_cell.length_b   1.000
_cell.length_c   1.000
_cell.angle_alpha   90.00
_cell.angle_beta   90.00
_cell.angle_gamma   90.00
#
_symmetry.space_group_name_H-M   'P 1'
#
loop_
_entity.id
_entity.type
_entity.pdbx_description
1 polymer ?
#
loop_
_entity_poly.entity_id
_entity_poly.type
_entity_poly.pdbx_seq_one_letter_code
_entity_poly.pdbx_strand_id
1 'polypeptide(L)'
;MLAKSDLWIGFLRWFYNRKVRNSPFSVETSDFVGDIFGMMSFGYDVYEKSIIYPFSEVSFEGHIFKAPGDSDAFLRQMYGDYRQLPPEEERIGKHLPAYMNLDLPYEKFDYSMIEKG
;
A
#
# COMPACT_ATOMS: atom_id res chain seq x y z
N MET A 1 7.39 -19.94 -8.14
CA MET A 1 6.21 -20.75 -7.79
C MET A 1 5.19 -19.88 -7.05
N LEU A 2 4.48 -18.99 -7.74
CA LEU A 2 3.46 -18.12 -7.13
C LEU A 2 2.27 -18.01 -8.10
N ALA A 3 1.06 -18.16 -7.54
CA ALA A 3 -0.26 -18.17 -8.18
C ALA A 3 -0.60 -19.39 -9.07
N LYS A 4 -1.01 -20.50 -8.43
CA LYS A 4 -1.90 -21.50 -9.04
C LYS A 4 -2.97 -21.96 -8.06
N SER A 5 -3.78 -21.05 -7.55
CA SER A 5 -5.06 -21.43 -6.96
C SER A 5 -6.17 -20.50 -7.43
N ASP A 6 -6.87 -20.94 -8.49
CA ASP A 6 -8.11 -20.33 -8.98
C ASP A 6 -9.16 -20.18 -7.86
N LEU A 7 -9.01 -20.95 -6.77
CA LEU A 7 -9.81 -20.85 -5.56
C LEU A 7 -9.65 -19.52 -4.82
N TRP A 8 -8.44 -18.97 -4.70
CA TRP A 8 -8.22 -17.71 -3.97
C TRP A 8 -8.74 -16.50 -4.77
N ILE A 9 -8.45 -16.48 -6.07
CA ILE A 9 -8.98 -15.46 -6.99
C ILE A 9 -10.52 -15.57 -7.06
N GLY A 10 -11.05 -16.79 -7.10
CA GLY A 10 -12.49 -17.07 -7.04
C GLY A 10 -13.13 -16.57 -5.74
N PHE A 11 -12.49 -16.79 -4.60
CA PHE A 11 -12.92 -16.29 -3.29
C PHE A 11 -12.94 -14.76 -3.24
N LEU A 12 -11.86 -14.08 -3.66
CA LEU A 12 -11.80 -12.62 -3.70
C LEU A 12 -12.88 -12.03 -4.61
N ARG A 13 -13.10 -12.64 -5.77
CA ARG A 13 -14.15 -12.22 -6.71
C ARG A 13 -15.55 -12.41 -6.13
N TRP A 14 -15.80 -13.53 -5.45
CA TRP A 14 -17.06 -13.76 -4.75
C TRP A 14 -17.26 -12.75 -3.62
N PHE A 15 -16.25 -12.54 -2.78
CA PHE A 15 -16.28 -11.61 -1.65
C PHE A 15 -16.56 -10.19 -2.12
N TYR A 16 -15.84 -9.72 -3.13
CA TYR A 16 -16.07 -8.41 -3.75
C TYR A 16 -17.52 -8.26 -4.22
N ASN A 17 -18.03 -9.20 -5.03
CA ASN A 17 -19.40 -9.13 -5.55
C ASN A 17 -20.48 -9.21 -4.46
N ARG A 18 -20.22 -9.95 -3.38
CA ARG A 18 -21.18 -10.21 -2.30
C ARG A 18 -21.23 -9.06 -1.29
N LYS A 19 -20.07 -8.49 -0.93
CA LYS A 19 -19.92 -7.57 0.21
C LYS A 19 -19.52 -6.15 -0.19
N VAL A 20 -18.70 -6.00 -1.23
CA VAL A 20 -18.15 -4.68 -1.61
C VAL A 20 -18.98 -4.02 -2.69
N ARG A 21 -19.33 -4.75 -3.77
CA ARG A 21 -20.10 -4.20 -4.91
C ARG A 21 -21.47 -3.66 -4.51
N ASN A 22 -22.12 -4.31 -3.55
CA ASN A 22 -23.43 -3.90 -3.04
C ASN A 22 -23.31 -3.15 -1.69
N SER A 23 -22.10 -2.71 -1.34
CA SER A 23 -21.88 -1.88 -0.16
C SER A 23 -22.68 -0.57 -0.31
N PRO A 24 -23.34 -0.08 0.75
CA PRO A 24 -23.97 1.23 0.73
C PRO A 24 -22.94 2.38 0.69
N PHE A 25 -21.65 2.06 0.90
CA PHE A 25 -20.56 3.02 0.88
C PHE A 25 -20.00 3.16 -0.54
N SER A 26 -20.09 4.37 -1.11
CA SER A 26 -19.43 4.71 -2.37
C SER A 26 -18.32 5.74 -2.14
N VAL A 27 -17.27 5.70 -2.95
CA VAL A 27 -16.19 6.70 -2.88
C VAL A 27 -16.74 8.10 -3.13
N GLU A 28 -17.78 8.27 -3.95
CA GLU A 28 -18.38 9.57 -4.25
C GLU A 28 -19.12 10.15 -3.04
N THR A 29 -19.93 9.35 -2.36
CA THR A 29 -20.85 9.80 -1.30
C THR A 29 -20.29 9.68 0.11
N SER A 30 -19.17 8.98 0.30
CA SER A 30 -18.57 8.76 1.62
C SER A 30 -17.64 9.90 2.01
N ASP A 31 -17.67 10.29 3.28
CA ASP A 31 -16.67 11.20 3.87
C ASP A 31 -15.33 10.51 4.12
N PHE A 32 -15.30 9.18 4.07
CA PHE A 32 -14.10 8.36 4.27
C PHE A 32 -13.72 7.56 3.03
N VAL A 33 -12.42 7.34 2.85
CA VAL A 33 -11.83 6.49 1.82
C VAL A 33 -10.88 5.49 2.47
N GLY A 34 -10.79 4.28 1.92
CA GLY A 34 -9.93 3.24 2.47
C GLY A 34 -9.64 2.14 1.47
N ASP A 35 -8.60 1.36 1.74
CA ASP A 35 -8.23 0.20 0.94
C ASP A 35 -9.02 -1.05 1.37
N ILE A 36 -9.31 -1.93 0.42
CA ILE A 36 -10.09 -3.15 0.63
C ILE A 36 -9.37 -4.17 1.52
N PHE A 37 -8.04 -4.26 1.42
CA PHE A 37 -7.23 -5.07 2.33
C PHE A 37 -7.08 -4.38 3.69
N GLY A 38 -7.01 -3.05 3.69
CA GLY A 38 -7.05 -2.24 4.89
C GLY A 38 -8.29 -2.43 5.78
N MET A 39 -9.45 -2.65 5.16
CA MET A 39 -10.68 -3.05 5.88
C MET A 39 -10.57 -4.42 6.56
N MET A 40 -9.68 -5.29 6.11
CA MET A 40 -9.41 -6.58 6.77
C MET A 40 -8.39 -6.43 7.92
N SER A 41 -7.61 -5.35 7.94
CA SER A 41 -6.52 -5.07 8.89
C SER A 41 -6.93 -4.20 10.08
N PHE A 42 -8.18 -4.32 10.54
CA PHE A 42 -8.69 -3.65 11.76
C PHE A 42 -8.74 -2.10 11.71
N GLY A 43 -8.91 -1.50 10.53
CA GLY A 43 -9.40 -0.11 10.42
C GLY A 43 -8.35 1.00 10.44
N TYR A 44 -7.05 0.68 10.44
CA TYR A 44 -5.97 1.67 10.33
C TYR A 44 -5.91 2.36 8.96
N ASP A 45 -6.44 1.69 7.93
CA ASP A 45 -6.39 2.11 6.53
C ASP A 45 -7.69 2.78 6.03
N VAL A 46 -8.38 3.51 6.92
CA VAL A 46 -9.56 4.33 6.57
C VAL A 46 -9.29 5.78 6.94
N TYR A 47 -9.35 6.67 5.96
CA TYR A 47 -8.97 8.07 6.06
C TYR A 47 -10.17 8.96 5.78
N GLU A 48 -10.22 10.13 6.43
CA GLU A 48 -11.10 11.20 5.94
C GLU A 48 -10.69 11.56 4.51
N LYS A 49 -11.70 11.74 3.63
CA LYS A 49 -11.48 12.04 2.21
C LYS A 49 -10.66 13.32 2.03
N SER A 50 -10.80 14.29 2.94
CA SER A 50 -10.03 15.54 3.02
C SER A 50 -8.52 15.34 3.18
N ILE A 51 -8.08 14.24 3.80
CA ILE A 51 -6.66 13.90 3.95
C ILE A 51 -6.07 13.51 2.59
N ILE A 52 -6.86 12.84 1.75
CA ILE A 52 -6.41 12.33 0.45
C ILE A 52 -6.62 13.35 -0.67
N TYR A 53 -7.77 14.03 -0.69
CA TYR A 53 -8.21 14.87 -1.80
C TYR A 53 -8.37 16.35 -1.41
N PRO A 54 -8.06 17.30 -2.32
CA PRO A 54 -7.43 17.08 -3.63
C PRO A 54 -5.98 16.61 -3.47
N PHE A 55 -5.46 15.90 -4.46
CA PHE A 55 -4.07 15.43 -4.42
C PHE A 55 -3.08 16.60 -4.41
N SER A 56 -2.00 16.42 -3.66
CA SER A 56 -0.82 17.29 -3.70
C SER A 56 0.23 16.76 -4.68
N GLU A 57 1.27 17.56 -4.92
CA GLU A 57 2.44 17.17 -5.68
C GLU A 57 3.68 17.22 -4.78
N VAL A 58 4.51 16.18 -4.88
CA VAL A 58 5.77 16.08 -4.14
C VAL A 58 6.93 15.87 -5.11
N SER A 59 8.04 16.55 -4.83
CA SER A 59 9.30 16.38 -5.58
C SER A 59 10.18 15.38 -4.87
N PHE A 60 10.62 14.34 -5.57
CA PHE A 60 11.54 13.33 -5.06
C PHE A 60 12.51 12.92 -6.17
N GLU A 61 13.82 12.97 -5.90
CA GLU A 61 14.88 12.60 -6.85
C GLU A 61 14.74 13.25 -8.25
N GLY A 62 14.30 14.52 -8.29
CA GLY A 62 14.13 15.28 -9.54
C GLY A 62 12.84 14.98 -10.31
N HIS A 63 11.96 14.13 -9.78
CA HIS A 63 10.67 13.79 -10.37
C HIS A 63 9.51 14.30 -9.51
N ILE A 64 8.37 14.58 -10.15
CA ILE A 64 7.14 15.02 -9.48
C ILE A 64 6.18 13.84 -9.40
N PHE A 65 5.67 13.57 -8.21
CA PHE A 65 4.69 12.52 -7.93
C PHE A 65 3.42 13.10 -7.32
N LYS A 66 2.29 12.44 -7.56
CA LYS A 66 1.05 12.73 -6.85
C LYS A 66 1.11 12.11 -5.45
N ALA A 67 0.62 12.85 -4.46
CA ALA A 67 0.54 12.41 -3.07
C ALA A 67 -0.81 12.82 -2.47
N PRO A 68 -1.19 12.26 -1.30
CA PRO A 68 -2.34 12.76 -0.53
C PRO A 68 -2.26 14.27 -0.30
N GLY A 69 -3.42 14.94 -0.35
CA GLY A 69 -3.54 16.39 -0.09
C GLY A 69 -2.87 16.82 1.21
N ASP A 70 -3.07 16.05 2.28
CA ASP A 70 -2.36 16.16 3.54
C ASP A 70 -1.50 14.92 3.80
N SER A 71 -0.28 14.94 3.26
CA SER A 71 0.67 13.85 3.41
C SER A 71 1.17 13.64 4.85
N ASP A 72 1.19 14.68 5.69
CA ASP A 72 1.64 14.55 7.08
C ASP A 72 0.57 13.81 7.91
N ALA A 73 -0.71 14.19 7.77
CA ALA A 73 -1.81 13.49 8.42
C ALA A 73 -1.89 12.03 7.99
N PHE A 74 -1.74 11.76 6.68
CA PHE A 74 -1.70 10.40 6.14
C PHE A 74 -0.59 9.54 6.78
N LEU A 75 0.65 10.05 6.78
CA LEU A 75 1.80 9.31 7.31
C LEU A 75 1.72 9.10 8.82
N ARG A 76 1.17 10.08 9.57
CA ARG A 76 0.96 9.95 11.01
C ARG A 76 -0.09 8.90 11.36
N GLN A 77 -1.19 8.84 10.61
CA GLN A 77 -2.21 7.83 10.82
C GLN A 77 -1.65 6.42 10.60
N MET A 78 -0.82 6.25 9.56
CA MET A 78 -0.26 4.94 9.20
C MET A 78 0.90 4.48 10.07
N TYR A 79 1.84 5.38 10.34
CA TYR A 79 3.14 5.02 10.89
C TYR A 79 3.38 5.64 12.27
N GLY A 80 2.43 6.40 12.82
CA GLY A 80 2.60 7.12 14.08
C GLY A 80 3.60 8.27 13.93
N ASP A 81 4.58 8.36 14.83
CA ASP A 81 5.65 9.37 14.73
C ASP A 81 6.71 8.99 13.69
N TYR A 82 6.30 9.00 12.43
CA TYR A 82 7.08 8.47 11.29
C TYR A 82 8.41 9.20 11.04
N ARG A 83 8.61 10.38 11.64
CA ARG A 83 9.85 11.16 11.52
C ARG A 83 10.91 10.76 12.55
N GLN A 84 10.50 10.01 13.58
CA GLN A 84 11.41 9.44 14.55
C GLN A 84 11.77 8.02 14.10
N LEU A 85 13.07 7.78 13.88
CA LEU A 85 13.54 6.42 13.63
C LEU A 85 13.24 5.53 14.85
N PRO A 86 12.85 4.26 14.63
CA PRO A 86 12.74 3.31 15.73
C PRO A 86 14.10 3.11 16.42
N PRO A 87 14.13 2.60 17.66
CA PRO A 87 15.36 2.19 18.34
C PRO A 87 16.22 1.28 17.47
N GLU A 88 17.55 1.29 17.65
CA GLU A 88 18.48 0.57 16.77
C GLU A 88 18.20 -0.94 16.76
N GLU A 89 17.88 -1.49 17.92
CA GLU A 89 17.46 -2.87 18.13
C GLU A 89 16.18 -3.27 17.36
N GLU A 90 15.34 -2.29 16.99
CA GLU A 90 14.12 -2.49 16.21
C GLU A 90 14.31 -2.21 14.71
N ARG A 91 15.47 -1.70 14.27
CA ARG A 91 15.80 -1.45 12.84
C ARG A 91 16.16 -2.75 12.11
N ILE A 92 15.38 -3.79 12.33
CA ILE A 92 15.49 -5.08 11.66
C ILE A 92 14.43 -5.20 10.57
N GLY A 93 14.81 -5.70 9.39
CA GLY A 93 13.88 -5.90 8.29
C GLY A 93 12.81 -6.93 8.63
N LYS A 94 11.55 -6.48 8.81
CA LYS A 94 10.39 -7.36 9.08
C LYS A 94 9.85 -8.03 7.82
N HIS A 95 10.14 -7.46 6.65
CA HIS A 95 9.89 -8.04 5.34
C HIS A 95 11.24 -8.38 4.71
N LEU A 96 11.52 -9.68 4.55
CA LEU A 96 12.76 -10.13 3.93
C LEU A 96 12.59 -10.18 2.41
N PRO A 97 13.37 -9.41 1.63
CA PRO A 97 13.29 -9.48 0.19
C PRO A 97 13.78 -10.85 -0.30
N ALA A 98 13.12 -11.41 -1.31
CA ALA A 98 13.59 -12.62 -1.98
C ALA A 98 14.87 -12.38 -2.79
N TYR A 99 15.07 -11.14 -3.27
CA TYR A 99 16.24 -10.69 -4.02
C TYR A 99 16.44 -9.19 -3.79
N MET A 100 17.68 -8.76 -3.52
CA MET A 100 18.03 -7.34 -3.37
C MET A 100 19.38 -7.09 -4.05
N ASN A 101 19.40 -6.15 -5.00
CA ASN A 101 20.60 -5.71 -5.70
C ASN A 101 20.56 -4.20 -5.82
N LEU A 102 21.50 -3.51 -5.17
CA LEU A 102 21.54 -2.05 -5.12
C LEU A 102 22.32 -1.44 -6.31
N ASP A 103 23.03 -2.26 -7.08
CA ASP A 103 23.89 -1.83 -8.19
C ASP A 103 23.24 -2.07 -9.57
N LEU A 104 22.15 -2.85 -9.61
CA LEU A 104 21.41 -3.15 -10.84
C LEU A 104 20.27 -2.14 -11.04
N PRO A 105 20.29 -1.32 -12.10
CA PRO A 105 19.15 -0.46 -12.45
C PRO A 105 17.89 -1.29 -12.68
N TYR A 106 16.74 -0.81 -12.20
CA TYR A 106 15.46 -1.50 -12.30
C TYR A 106 15.08 -1.85 -13.75
N GLU A 107 15.44 -1.00 -14.72
CA GLU A 107 15.15 -1.20 -16.15
C GLU A 107 15.87 -2.41 -16.73
N LYS A 108 16.93 -2.87 -16.07
CA LYS A 108 17.71 -4.06 -16.46
C LYS A 108 17.32 -5.30 -15.65
N PHE A 109 16.37 -5.17 -14.72
CA PHE A 109 15.90 -6.27 -13.90
C PHE A 109 15.13 -7.31 -14.74
N ASP A 110 15.48 -8.58 -14.56
CA ASP A 110 14.81 -9.72 -15.19
C ASP A 110 14.40 -10.72 -14.10
N TYR A 111 13.17 -11.21 -14.15
CA TYR A 111 12.65 -12.18 -13.16
C TYR A 111 13.45 -13.49 -13.11
N SER A 112 14.14 -13.87 -14.18
CA SER A 112 15.07 -15.01 -14.19
C SER A 112 16.23 -14.86 -13.20
N MET A 113 16.55 -13.63 -12.76
CA MET A 113 17.59 -13.35 -11.77
C MET A 113 17.20 -13.78 -10.34
N ILE A 114 15.92 -14.03 -10.08
CA ILE A 114 15.43 -14.51 -8.77
C ILE A 114 15.57 -16.05 -8.65
N GLU A 115 15.68 -16.79 -9.76
CA GLU A 115 15.77 -18.25 -9.74
C GLU A 115 17.22 -18.72 -9.50
N LYS A 116 17.62 -18.82 -8.23
CA LYS A 116 18.69 -19.70 -7.69
C LYS A 116 18.86 -19.56 -6.17
N GLY A 117 17.76 -19.78 -5.43
CA GLY A 117 17.77 -19.96 -3.97
C GLY A 117 17.28 -21.36 -3.62
#